data_AF-A0A6V7IWL3-F1
#
_entry.id   AF-A0A6V7IWL3-F1
#
_cell.length_a   1.000
_cell.length_b   1.000
_cell.length_c   1.000
_cell.angle_alpha   90.00
_cell.angle_beta   90.00
_cell.angle_gamma   90.00
#
_symmetry.space_group_name_H-M   'P 1'
#
loop_
_entity.id
_entity.type
_entity.pdbx_description
1 polymer ?
#
loop_
_entity_poly.entity_id
_entity_poly.type
_entity_poly.pdbx_seq_one_letter_code
_entity_poly.pdbx_strand_id
1 'polypeptide(L)'
;RNVWYDAAARNIESRIRAAAAANSPTGTTPPIGEARGVVLFIGDGMGMSTLTAARILSGQRRGNTGEEAELAWDTFPAVALAK
;
A
#
# COMPACT_ATOMS: atom_id res chain seq x y z
N ARG A 1 -19.90 10.52 -15.04
CA ARG A 1 -18.59 9.84 -15.05
C ARG A 1 -18.47 9.08 -13.74
N ASN A 2 -18.31 7.76 -13.80
CA ASN A 2 -18.40 6.90 -12.62
C ASN A 2 -17.01 6.69 -12.01
N VAL A 3 -16.49 7.72 -11.33
CA VAL A 3 -15.10 7.77 -10.81
C VAL A 3 -14.73 6.54 -9.98
N TRP A 4 -15.66 6.04 -9.17
CA TRP A 4 -15.50 4.83 -8.37
C TRP A 4 -15.29 3.56 -9.21
N TYR A 5 -16.01 3.43 -10.32
CA TYR A 5 -15.85 2.27 -11.22
C TYR A 5 -14.49 2.32 -11.94
N ASP A 6 -14.11 3.50 -12.44
CA ASP A 6 -12.83 3.70 -13.13
C ASP A 6 -11.63 3.46 -12.18
N ALA A 7 -11.77 3.86 -10.90
CA ALA A 7 -10.75 3.61 -9.88
C ALA A 7 -10.66 2.13 -9.50
N ALA A 8 -11.80 1.47 -9.29
CA ALA A 8 -11.85 0.04 -8.97
C ALA A 8 -11.27 -0.82 -10.10
N ALA A 9 -11.63 -0.55 -11.35
CA ALA A 9 -11.10 -1.27 -12.51
C ALA A 9 -9.57 -1.17 -12.57
N ARG A 10 -9.01 0.03 -12.42
CA ARG A 10 -7.55 0.25 -12.38
C ARG A 10 -6.87 -0.51 -11.25
N ASN A 11 -7.46 -0.54 -10.06
CA ASN A 11 -6.90 -1.26 -8.91
C ASN A 11 -6.91 -2.78 -9.14
N ILE A 12 -7.97 -3.34 -9.72
CA ILE A 12 -8.04 -4.76 -10.05
C ILE A 12 -6.97 -5.11 -11.09
N GLU A 13 -6.86 -4.35 -12.17
CA GLU A 13 -5.85 -4.56 -13.21
C GLU A 13 -4.42 -4.49 -12.68
N SER A 14 -4.14 -3.49 -11.82
CA SER A 14 -2.84 -3.35 -11.16
C SER A 14 -2.49 -4.59 -10.35
N ARG A 15 -3.44 -5.13 -9.58
CA ARG A 15 -3.23 -6.34 -8.77
C ARG A 15 -3.06 -7.60 -9.60
N ILE A 16 -3.81 -7.75 -10.70
CA ILE A 16 -3.64 -8.87 -11.63
C ILE A 16 -2.23 -8.82 -12.24
N ARG A 17 -1.77 -7.64 -12.65
CA ARG A 17 -0.41 -7.45 -13.19
C ARG A 17 0.65 -7.77 -12.14
N ALA A 18 0.51 -7.27 -10.92
CA ALA A 18 1.44 -7.56 -9.83
C ALA A 18 1.49 -9.07 -9.50
N ALA A 19 0.34 -9.75 -9.49
CA ALA A 19 0.28 -11.19 -9.30
C ALA A 19 0.92 -11.99 -10.46
N ALA A 20 0.74 -11.54 -11.70
CA ALA A 20 1.38 -12.15 -12.87
C ALA A 20 2.90 -11.94 -12.87
N ALA A 21 3.37 -10.77 -12.43
CA ALA A 21 4.79 -10.45 -12.27
C ALA A 21 5.44 -11.29 -11.16
N ALA A 22 4.74 -11.49 -10.04
CA ALA A 22 5.19 -12.38 -8.95
C ALA A 22 5.39 -13.84 -9.41
N ASN A 23 4.67 -14.27 -10.45
CA ASN A 23 4.76 -15.62 -11.03
C ASN A 23 5.69 -15.70 -12.26
N SER A 24 6.38 -14.62 -12.64
CA SER A 24 7.32 -14.62 -13.77
C SER A 24 8.73 -15.06 -13.34
N PRO A 25 9.40 -15.94 -14.11
CA PRO A 25 10.73 -16.48 -13.77
C PRO A 25 11.89 -15.49 -13.98
N THR A 26 11.63 -14.31 -14.55
CA THR A 26 12.64 -13.27 -14.76
C THR A 26 12.03 -11.90 -14.49
N GLY A 27 12.36 -11.34 -13.33
CA GLY A 27 12.03 -9.97 -12.90
C GLY A 27 10.80 -9.89 -12.00
N THR A 28 11.03 -9.71 -10.69
CA THR A 28 10.03 -9.48 -9.61
C THR A 28 9.18 -10.65 -9.10
N THR A 29 9.74 -11.86 -9.05
CA THR A 29 9.32 -12.86 -8.05
C THR A 29 9.51 -12.27 -6.62
N PRO A 30 8.61 -12.45 -5.62
CA PRO A 30 9.06 -12.36 -4.23
C PRO A 30 10.25 -13.31 -4.16
N PRO A 31 11.45 -12.85 -3.74
CA PRO A 31 12.66 -13.57 -4.07
C PRO A 31 12.49 -15.03 -3.62
N ILE A 32 12.58 -15.96 -4.57
CA ILE A 32 12.83 -17.38 -4.27
C ILE A 32 14.30 -17.44 -3.82
N GLY A 33 14.60 -16.69 -2.77
CA GLY A 33 15.90 -16.16 -2.47
C GLY A 33 15.84 -15.48 -1.11
N GLU A 34 16.84 -15.76 -0.31
CA GLU A 34 16.95 -15.28 1.06
C GLU A 34 17.14 -13.76 1.09
N ALA A 35 16.38 -13.08 1.95
CA ALA A 35 16.55 -11.65 2.16
C ALA A 35 17.91 -11.40 2.81
N ARG A 36 18.77 -10.61 2.16
CA ARG A 36 20.12 -10.29 2.68
C ARG A 36 20.12 -9.36 3.89
N GLY A 37 19.01 -8.67 4.15
CA GLY A 37 18.87 -7.71 5.23
C GLY A 37 17.40 -7.35 5.46
N VAL A 38 17.11 -6.94 6.70
CA VAL A 38 15.76 -6.61 7.15
C VAL A 38 15.78 -5.21 7.75
N VAL A 39 14.84 -4.37 7.32
CA VAL A 39 14.54 -3.08 7.94
C VAL A 39 13.15 -3.18 8.55
N LEU A 40 13.05 -2.94 9.85
CA LEU A 40 11.79 -2.96 10.59
C LEU A 40 11.45 -1.55 11.05
N PHE A 41 10.31 -1.04 10.61
CA PHE A 41 9.74 0.22 11.09
C PHE A 41 8.73 -0.08 12.20
N ILE A 42 8.96 0.47 13.39
CA ILE A 42 8.04 0.35 14.54
C ILE A 42 7.45 1.73 14.81
N GLY A 43 6.13 1.85 14.65
CA GLY A 43 5.39 3.02 15.11
C GLY A 43 4.82 2.77 16.49
N ASP A 44 5.43 3.34 17.52
CA ASP A 44 4.88 3.29 18.87
C ASP A 44 3.51 4.01 18.92
N GLY A 45 2.48 3.35 19.45
CA GLY A 45 1.11 3.85 19.46
C GLY A 45 0.44 4.01 18.08
N MET A 46 1.04 3.51 16.99
CA MET A 46 0.53 3.68 15.63
C MET A 46 -0.50 2.60 15.23
N GLY A 47 -1.64 2.59 15.92
CA GLY A 47 -2.78 1.75 15.56
C GLY A 47 -3.54 2.22 14.31
N MET A 48 -4.60 1.51 13.96
CA MET A 48 -5.43 1.80 12.77
C MET A 48 -6.02 3.22 12.77
N SER A 49 -6.51 3.71 13.92
CA SER A 49 -7.04 5.06 14.05
C SER A 49 -5.96 6.12 13.81
N THR A 50 -4.76 5.91 14.35
CA THR A 50 -3.61 6.78 14.17
C THR A 50 -3.17 6.85 12.70
N LEU A 51 -3.14 5.70 12.00
CA LEU A 51 -2.84 5.65 10.57
C LEU A 51 -3.87 6.44 9.74
N THR A 52 -5.16 6.26 10.01
CA THR A 52 -6.22 7.01 9.31
C THR A 52 -6.12 8.51 9.57
N ALA A 53 -5.91 8.92 10.83
CA ALA A 53 -5.73 10.34 11.16
C ALA A 53 -4.49 10.93 10.46
N ALA A 54 -3.39 10.17 10.38
CA ALA A 54 -2.18 10.57 9.67
C ALA A 54 -2.40 10.73 8.16
N ARG A 55 -3.18 9.84 7.51
CA ARG A 55 -3.58 9.99 6.10
C ARG A 55 -4.31 11.31 5.87
N ILE A 56 -5.37 11.55 6.63
CA ILE A 56 -6.20 12.76 6.53
C ILE A 56 -5.33 14.00 6.71
N LEU A 57 -4.54 14.04 7.79
CA LEU A 57 -3.66 15.17 8.08
C LEU A 57 -2.61 15.38 6.97
N SER A 58 -2.04 14.31 6.41
CA SER A 58 -1.07 14.38 5.31
C SER A 58 -1.71 14.99 4.06
N GLY A 59 -2.92 14.57 3.68
CA GLY A 59 -3.63 15.14 2.54
C GLY A 59 -4.02 16.61 2.76
N GLN A 60 -4.49 16.97 3.95
CA GLN A 60 -4.80 18.35 4.32
C GLN A 60 -3.58 19.27 4.27
N ARG A 61 -2.41 18.79 4.73
CA ARG A 61 -1.13 19.53 4.61
C ARG A 61 -0.69 19.77 3.17
N ARG A 62 -1.20 18.99 2.21
CA ARG A 62 -0.99 19.16 0.77
C ARG A 62 -2.09 19.99 0.09
N GLY A 63 -3.03 20.55 0.86
CA GLY A 63 -4.14 21.34 0.34
C GLY A 63 -5.32 20.52 -0.20
N ASN A 64 -5.35 19.21 0.03
CA ASN A 64 -6.44 18.33 -0.37
C ASN A 64 -7.46 18.13 0.76
N THR A 65 -8.58 17.45 0.47
CA THR A 65 -9.62 17.11 1.46
C THR A 65 -9.11 16.20 2.58
N GLY A 66 -8.15 15.32 2.28
CA GLY A 66 -7.45 14.49 3.26
C GLY A 66 -7.69 12.99 3.07
N GLU A 67 -8.95 12.57 2.99
CA GLU A 67 -9.36 11.16 3.07
C GLU A 67 -8.80 10.28 1.95
N GLU A 68 -8.56 10.87 0.78
CA GLU A 68 -8.01 10.19 -0.40
C GLU A 68 -6.47 10.09 -0.38
N ALA A 69 -5.81 10.62 0.65
CA ALA A 69 -4.36 10.61 0.73
C ALA A 69 -3.84 9.25 1.19
N GLU A 70 -2.72 8.85 0.59
CA GLU A 70 -1.99 7.63 0.93
C GLU A 70 -0.68 7.98 1.66
N LEU A 71 -0.34 7.16 2.66
CA LEU A 71 0.97 7.10 3.30
C LEU A 71 1.89 6.14 2.53
N ALA A 72 3.20 6.22 2.77
CA ALA A 72 4.18 5.38 2.06
C ALA A 72 3.88 3.86 2.20
N TRP A 73 3.49 3.42 3.39
CA TRP A 73 3.15 2.02 3.68
C TRP A 73 1.79 1.58 3.12
N ASP A 74 0.91 2.48 2.68
CA ASP A 74 -0.37 2.10 2.06
C ASP A 74 -0.16 1.44 0.70
N THR A 75 0.99 1.71 0.08
CA THR A 75 1.40 1.13 -1.19
C THR A 75 2.17 -0.19 -1.03
N PHE A 76 2.38 -0.66 0.21
CA PHE A 76 3.06 -1.93 0.44
C PHE A 76 2.20 -3.09 -0.10
N PRO A 77 2.83 -4.13 -0.70
CA PRO A 77 2.10 -5.16 -1.42
C PRO A 77 1.32 -6.14 -0.52
N ALA A 78 1.62 -6.15 0.78
CA ALA A 78 1.03 -7.07 1.75
C ALA A 78 0.67 -6.34 3.05
N VAL A 79 -0.42 -6.76 3.67
CA VAL A 79 -0.92 -6.27 4.96
C VAL A 79 -1.36 -7.45 5.81
N ALA A 80 -1.16 -7.36 7.12
CA ALA A 80 -1.61 -8.33 8.11
C ALA A 80 -2.01 -7.61 9.40
N LEU A 81 -2.83 -8.26 10.23
CA LEU A 81 -3.14 -7.80 11.58
C LEU A 81 -2.31 -8.59 12.60
N ALA A 82 -1.71 -7.88 13.55
CA ALA A 82 -1.05 -8.47 14.70
C ALA A 82 -2.03 -8.50 15.89
N LYS A 83 -1.91 -9.52 16.74
CA LYS A 83 -2.71 -9.69 17.95
C LYS A 83 -2.04 -9.02 19.15
#